data_AF-A0AAE1MBJ5-F1
#
_entry.id   AF-A0AAE1MBJ5-F1
#
_cell.length_a   1.000
_cell.length_b   1.000
_cell.length_c   1.000
_cell.angle_alpha   90.00
_cell.angle_beta   90.00
_cell.angle_gamma   90.00
#
_symmetry.space_group_name_H-M   'P 1'
#
loop_
_entity.id
_entity.type
_entity.pdbx_description
1 polymer ?
#
loop_
_entity_poly.entity_id
_entity_poly.type
_entity_poly.pdbx_seq_one_letter_code
_entity_poly.pdbx_strand_id
1 'polypeptide(L)'
;MADGGKPDVQLFELLSTLVQQVEALTNEEEVELRSKIEALGLEVSKVPSKSTQPLDELAIAEQLDKLSAKIDDVDEMISSAMASDPQVQSLLSGTADVWMPVITATSEERRNFTTSLGDKTPTDAETPK
;
A
#
# COMPACT_ATOMS: atom_id res chain seq x y z
N MET A 1 -7.34 -6.30 -28.31
CA MET A 1 -6.97 -5.30 -27.30
C MET A 1 -6.29 -6.07 -26.19
N ALA A 2 -4.99 -5.86 -26.00
CA ALA A 2 -4.22 -6.57 -24.99
C ALA A 2 -4.70 -6.10 -23.61
N ASP A 3 -5.32 -7.01 -22.88
CA ASP A 3 -5.60 -6.83 -21.46
C ASP A 3 -4.25 -6.74 -20.77
N GLY A 4 -3.83 -5.53 -20.41
CA GLY A 4 -2.64 -5.34 -19.59
C GLY A 4 -2.94 -5.91 -18.22
N GLY A 5 -2.64 -7.20 -18.03
CA GLY A 5 -2.89 -7.92 -16.78
C GLY A 5 -2.42 -7.08 -15.60
N LYS A 6 -3.18 -7.08 -14.51
CA LYS A 6 -2.87 -6.28 -13.31
C LYS A 6 -1.36 -6.42 -12.99
N PRO A 7 -0.61 -5.31 -12.85
CA PRO A 7 0.85 -5.34 -12.72
C PRO A 7 1.30 -6.27 -11.58
N ASP A 8 0.49 -6.36 -10.53
CA ASP A 8 0.71 -7.26 -9.39
C ASP A 8 0.73 -8.73 -9.82
N VAL A 9 -0.19 -9.17 -10.67
CA VAL A 9 -0.27 -10.56 -11.15
C VAL A 9 0.99 -10.92 -11.94
N GLN A 10 1.44 -10.01 -12.82
CA GLN A 10 2.67 -10.21 -13.60
C GLN A 10 3.91 -10.28 -12.70
N LEU A 11 3.97 -9.47 -11.63
CA LEU A 11 5.07 -9.50 -10.67
C LEU A 11 5.11 -10.83 -9.91
N PHE A 12 3.98 -11.31 -9.38
CA PHE A 12 3.95 -12.56 -8.62
C PHE A 12 4.22 -13.78 -9.50
N GLU A 13 3.80 -13.76 -10.78
CA GLU A 13 4.15 -14.79 -11.76
C GLU A 13 5.67 -14.82 -12.04
N LEU A 14 6.29 -13.65 -12.20
CA LEU A 14 7.75 -13.53 -12.38
C LEU A 14 8.52 -14.05 -11.16
N LEU A 15 8.10 -13.66 -9.95
CA LEU A 15 8.75 -14.11 -8.70
C LEU A 15 8.66 -15.63 -8.54
N SER A 16 7.51 -16.23 -8.85
CA SER A 16 7.32 -17.68 -8.85
C SER A 16 8.24 -18.38 -9.86
N THR A 17 8.35 -17.82 -11.08
CA THR A 17 9.25 -18.34 -12.11
C THR A 17 10.72 -18.27 -11.70
N LEU A 18 11.14 -17.17 -11.06
CA LEU A 18 12.51 -16.99 -10.58
C LEU A 18 12.88 -18.01 -9.49
N VAL A 19 11.96 -18.28 -8.56
CA VAL A 19 12.17 -19.29 -7.51
C VAL A 19 12.35 -20.67 -8.12
N GLN A 20 11.50 -21.05 -9.08
CA GLN A 20 11.64 -22.33 -9.79
C GLN A 20 12.99 -22.46 -10.52
N GLN A 21 13.50 -21.36 -11.10
CA GLN A 21 14.82 -21.35 -11.73
C GLN A 21 15.96 -21.52 -10.73
N VAL A 22 15.88 -20.88 -9.56
CA VAL A 22 16.87 -21.02 -8.49
C VAL A 22 16.88 -22.46 -7.99
N GLU A 23 15.73 -23.05 -7.70
CA GLU A 23 15.61 -24.44 -7.23
C GLU A 23 16.17 -25.44 -8.25
N ALA A 24 15.98 -25.19 -9.55
CA ALA A 24 16.56 -26.02 -10.60
C ALA A 24 18.10 -25.89 -10.69
N LEU A 25 18.66 -24.72 -10.35
CA LEU A 25 20.11 -24.48 -10.36
C LEU A 25 20.80 -24.96 -9.09
N THR A 26 20.14 -24.85 -7.93
CA THR A 26 20.69 -25.21 -6.62
C THR A 26 20.36 -26.65 -6.22
N ASN A 27 19.34 -27.25 -6.84
CA ASN A 27 18.78 -28.54 -6.46
C ASN A 27 18.35 -28.58 -4.97
N GLU A 28 17.94 -27.42 -4.45
CA GLU A 28 17.42 -27.21 -3.10
C GLU A 28 16.05 -26.54 -3.21
N GLU A 29 15.09 -26.97 -2.40
CA GLU A 29 13.72 -26.46 -2.45
C GLU A 29 13.57 -25.21 -1.57
N GLU A 30 13.03 -24.13 -2.14
CA GLU A 30 12.88 -22.83 -1.49
C GLU A 30 11.46 -22.66 -0.93
N VAL A 31 11.05 -23.59 -0.05
CA VAL A 31 9.69 -23.68 0.51
C VAL A 31 9.30 -22.40 1.25
N GLU A 32 10.23 -21.80 2.00
CA GLU A 32 9.97 -20.57 2.76
C GLU A 32 9.74 -19.37 1.82
N LEU A 33 10.52 -19.24 0.76
CA LEU A 33 10.35 -18.16 -0.21
C LEU A 33 9.04 -18.28 -0.98
N ARG A 34 8.65 -19.51 -1.38
CA ARG A 34 7.35 -19.77 -2.01
C ARG A 34 6.20 -19.31 -1.10
N SER A 35 6.25 -19.68 0.18
CA SER A 35 5.23 -19.30 1.17
C SER A 35 5.15 -17.78 1.35
N LYS A 36 6.31 -17.08 1.40
CA LYS A 36 6.35 -15.62 1.49
C LYS A 36 5.77 -14.94 0.25
N ILE A 37 6.09 -15.44 -0.94
CA ILE A 37 5.56 -14.90 -2.20
C ILE A 37 4.04 -15.08 -2.28
N GLU A 38 3.52 -16.25 -1.88
CA GLU A 38 2.08 -16.51 -1.83
C GLU A 38 1.37 -15.58 -0.84
N ALA A 39 1.91 -15.44 0.38
CA ALA A 39 1.34 -14.55 1.40
C ALA A 39 1.30 -13.09 0.93
N LEU A 40 2.38 -12.61 0.29
CA LEU A 40 2.43 -11.27 -0.29
C LEU A 40 1.45 -11.10 -1.45
N GLY A 41 1.31 -12.12 -2.30
CA GLY A 41 0.33 -12.14 -3.39
C GLY A 41 -1.10 -12.00 -2.89
N LEU A 42 -1.44 -12.73 -1.83
CA LEU A 42 -2.74 -12.64 -1.18
C LEU A 42 -2.97 -11.25 -0.58
N GLU A 43 -1.98 -10.67 0.10
CA GLU A 43 -2.08 -9.34 0.71
C GLU A 43 -2.30 -8.24 -0.34
N VAL A 44 -1.53 -8.25 -1.43
CA VAL A 44 -1.65 -7.25 -2.51
C VAL A 44 -2.98 -7.39 -3.26
N SER A 45 -3.54 -8.60 -3.32
CA SER A 45 -4.85 -8.83 -3.94
C SER A 45 -6.04 -8.32 -3.11
N LYS A 46 -5.83 -7.96 -1.84
CA LYS A 46 -6.90 -7.45 -0.98
C LYS A 46 -7.33 -6.06 -1.43
N VAL A 47 -8.31 -6.02 -2.32
CA VAL A 47 -9.06 -4.80 -2.61
C VAL A 47 -10.38 -4.87 -1.86
N PRO A 48 -10.76 -3.84 -1.09
CA PRO A 48 -12.10 -3.75 -0.53
C PRO A 48 -13.13 -3.94 -1.66
N SER A 49 -13.99 -4.95 -1.51
CA SER A 49 -15.06 -5.16 -2.50
C SER A 49 -15.89 -3.89 -2.64
N LYS A 50 -16.21 -3.49 -3.87
CA LYS A 50 -17.09 -2.34 -4.09
C LYS A 50 -18.39 -2.58 -3.31
N SER A 51 -18.81 -1.58 -2.52
CA SER A 51 -20.08 -1.63 -1.80
C SER A 51 -21.21 -1.86 -2.81
N THR A 52 -21.76 -3.07 -2.84
CA THR A 52 -22.75 -3.51 -3.84
C THR A 52 -24.19 -3.22 -3.41
N GLN A 53 -24.41 -2.61 -2.25
CA GLN A 53 -25.76 -2.28 -1.78
C GLN A 53 -25.89 -0.80 -1.44
N PRO A 54 -26.90 -0.10 -2.00
CA PRO A 54 -27.34 1.16 -1.42
C PRO A 54 -27.84 0.87 0.00
N LEU A 55 -27.10 1.36 1.00
CA LEU A 55 -27.47 1.23 2.39
C LEU A 55 -28.58 2.24 2.71
N ASP A 56 -29.60 1.79 3.44
CA ASP A 56 -30.60 2.67 4.04
C ASP A 56 -29.95 3.59 5.10
N GLU A 57 -30.54 4.76 5.37
CA GLU A 57 -29.95 5.77 6.27
C GLU A 57 -29.65 5.21 7.68
N LEU A 58 -30.52 4.33 8.19
CA LEU A 58 -30.33 3.66 9.47
C LEU A 58 -29.15 2.69 9.44
N ALA A 59 -28.97 1.95 8.33
CA ALA A 59 -27.84 1.06 8.15
C ALA A 59 -26.53 1.85 7.97
N ILE A 60 -26.57 3.05 7.35
CA ILE A 60 -25.42 3.95 7.26
C ILE A 60 -25.00 4.39 8.67
N ALA A 61 -25.94 4.81 9.51
CA ALA A 61 -25.65 5.19 10.89
C ALA A 61 -25.01 4.04 11.68
N GLU A 62 -25.54 2.82 11.58
CA GLU A 62 -24.95 1.64 12.23
C GLU A 62 -23.52 1.34 11.73
N GLN A 63 -23.28 1.49 10.42
CA GLN A 63 -21.93 1.32 9.87
C GLN A 63 -20.98 2.43 10.33
N LEU A 64 -21.45 3.66 10.49
CA LEU A 64 -20.67 4.78 11.01
C LEU A 64 -20.33 4.57 12.49
N ASP A 65 -21.28 4.10 13.31
CA ASP A 65 -21.04 3.77 14.72
C ASP A 65 -20.00 2.65 14.84
N LYS A 66 -20.14 1.60 14.02
CA LYS A 66 -19.15 0.51 13.97
C LYS A 66 -17.78 0.98 13.50
N LEU A 67 -17.73 1.92 12.55
CA LEU A 67 -16.48 2.49 12.07
C LEU A 67 -15.83 3.35 13.15
N SER A 68 -16.60 4.15 13.88
CA SER A 68 -16.12 4.94 15.01
C SER A 68 -15.47 4.05 16.07
N ALA A 69 -16.16 2.98 16.50
CA ALA A 69 -15.61 2.06 17.50
C ALA A 69 -14.31 1.38 17.03
N LYS A 70 -14.17 1.09 15.74
CA LYS A 70 -12.92 0.56 15.17
C LYS A 70 -11.79 1.58 15.14
N ILE A 71 -12.11 2.85 14.91
CA ILE A 71 -11.11 3.94 14.94
C ILE A 71 -10.59 4.10 16.37
N ASP A 72 -11.48 4.03 17.37
CA ASP A 72 -11.09 4.10 18.78
C ASP A 72 -10.14 2.95 19.18
N ASP A 73 -10.43 1.72 18.75
CA ASP A 73 -9.57 0.54 19.00
C ASP A 73 -8.18 0.68 18.34
N VAL A 74 -8.15 1.18 17.10
CA VAL A 74 -6.88 1.45 16.39
C VAL A 74 -6.09 2.56 17.08
N ASP A 75 -6.74 3.61 17.58
CA ASP A 75 -6.08 4.70 18.31
C ASP A 75 -5.46 4.20 19.63
N GLU A 76 -6.15 3.32 20.36
CA GLU A 76 -5.62 2.68 21.56
C GLU A 76 -4.40 1.80 21.24
N MET A 77 -4.49 0.98 20.19
CA MET A 77 -3.37 0.15 19.74
C MET A 77 -2.15 0.98 19.34
N ILE A 78 -2.35 2.07 18.59
CA ILE A 78 -1.27 2.97 18.16
C ILE A 78 -0.66 3.65 19.39
N SER A 79 -1.49 4.19 20.29
CA SER A 79 -1.03 4.84 21.52
C SER A 79 -0.20 3.89 22.39
N SER A 80 -0.64 2.64 22.54
CA SER A 80 0.09 1.59 23.26
C SER A 80 1.43 1.25 22.61
N ALA A 81 1.45 1.11 21.28
CA ALA A 81 2.67 0.83 20.52
C ALA A 81 3.68 1.99 20.59
N MET A 82 3.20 3.23 20.49
CA MET A 82 4.02 4.45 20.61
C MET A 82 4.59 4.63 22.02
N ALA A 83 3.82 4.29 23.05
CA ALA A 83 4.30 4.34 24.43
C ALA A 83 5.33 3.24 24.74
N SER A 84 5.22 2.09 24.08
CA SER A 84 6.09 0.93 24.31
C SER A 84 7.43 1.03 23.57
N ASP A 85 7.46 1.66 22.40
CA ASP A 85 8.66 1.77 21.57
C ASP A 85 8.82 3.16 20.91
N PRO A 86 9.82 3.97 21.32
CA PRO A 86 10.12 5.26 20.71
C PRO A 86 10.47 5.19 19.21
N GLN A 87 11.03 4.07 18.73
CA GLN A 87 11.36 3.89 17.32
C GLN A 87 10.08 3.71 16.48
N VAL A 88 9.08 2.99 17.01
CA VAL A 88 7.76 2.87 16.39
C VAL A 88 7.08 4.23 16.32
N GLN A 89 7.14 5.04 17.38
CA GLN A 89 6.64 6.42 17.35
C GLN A 89 7.30 7.23 16.24
N SER A 90 8.63 7.22 16.15
CA SER A 90 9.35 8.00 15.12
C SER A 90 8.97 7.54 13.71
N LEU A 91 8.79 6.23 13.50
CA LEU A 91 8.40 5.67 12.21
C LEU A 91 6.96 6.04 11.84
N LEU A 92 6.02 5.92 12.77
CA LEU A 92 4.61 6.28 12.55
C LEU A 92 4.45 7.78 12.30
N SER A 93 5.17 8.62 13.05
CA SER A 93 5.17 10.08 12.83
C SER A 93 5.72 10.42 11.45
N GLY A 94 6.87 9.85 11.06
CA GLY A 94 7.45 10.10 9.74
C GLY A 94 6.57 9.56 8.59
N THR A 95 5.86 8.46 8.82
CA THR A 95 4.88 7.92 7.86
C THR A 95 3.66 8.83 7.76
N ALA A 96 3.19 9.39 8.87
CA ALA A 96 2.09 10.34 8.89
C ALA A 96 2.43 11.60 8.10
N ASP A 97 3.65 12.14 8.20
CA ASP A 97 4.09 13.31 7.43
C ASP A 97 4.00 13.09 5.92
N VAL A 98 4.24 11.86 5.45
CA VAL A 98 4.15 11.50 4.03
C VAL A 98 2.70 11.29 3.59
N TRP A 99 1.89 10.60 4.39
CA TRP A 99 0.56 10.15 3.98
C TRP A 99 -0.58 11.09 4.35
N MET A 100 -0.49 11.86 5.43
CA MET A 100 -1.52 12.84 5.82
C MET A 100 -1.88 13.78 4.66
N PRO A 101 -0.91 14.44 3.98
CA PRO A 101 -1.23 15.31 2.85
C PRO A 101 -1.97 14.60 1.72
N VAL A 102 -1.68 13.32 1.47
CA VAL A 102 -2.32 12.52 0.41
C VAL A 102 -3.72 12.09 0.81
N ILE A 103 -3.91 11.71 2.07
CA ILE A 103 -5.18 11.23 2.61
C ILE A 103 -6.17 12.38 2.78
N THR A 104 -5.73 13.53 3.29
CA THR A 104 -6.60 14.70 3.50
C THR A 104 -6.77 15.56 2.26
N ALA A 105 -5.99 15.32 1.20
CA ALA A 105 -6.13 16.06 -0.05
C ALA A 105 -7.52 15.91 -0.67
N THR A 106 -8.06 17.04 -1.10
CA THR A 106 -9.26 17.15 -1.93
C THR A 106 -9.04 16.49 -3.29
N SER A 107 -10.14 16.24 -4.02
CA SER A 107 -10.05 15.64 -5.36
C SER A 107 -9.23 16.47 -6.35
N GLU A 108 -9.16 17.80 -6.18
CA GLU A 108 -8.36 18.70 -7.01
C GLU A 108 -6.87 18.59 -6.67
N GLU A 109 -6.51 18.65 -5.39
CA GLU A 109 -5.13 18.47 -4.92
C GLU A 109 -4.58 17.08 -5.31
N ARG A 110 -5.43 16.04 -5.28
CA ARG A 110 -5.04 14.69 -5.67
C ARG A 110 -4.65 14.56 -7.15
N ARG A 111 -5.22 15.39 -8.04
CA ARG A 111 -4.82 15.40 -9.45
C ARG A 111 -3.39 15.89 -9.63
N ASN A 112 -2.94 16.80 -8.76
CA ASN A 112 -1.58 17.36 -8.80
C ASN A 112 -0.51 16.37 -8.29
N PHE A 113 -0.87 15.30 -7.57
CA PHE A 113 0.08 14.24 -7.22
C PHE A 113 0.48 13.39 -8.43
N THR A 114 -0.36 13.31 -9.47
CA THR A 114 -0.09 12.49 -10.67
C THR A 114 0.83 13.18 -11.67
N THR A 115 0.97 14.51 -11.60
CA THR A 115 1.76 15.32 -12.55
C THR A 115 3.25 15.40 -12.19
N SER A 116 3.68 15.06 -10.96
CA SER A 116 5.07 15.25 -10.54
C SER A 116 6.04 14.11 -10.91
N LEU A 117 5.58 13.01 -11.50
CA LEU A 117 6.47 11.89 -11.88
C LEU A 117 7.28 12.17 -13.16
N GLY A 118 6.96 13.22 -13.92
CA GLY A 118 7.55 13.49 -15.24
C GLY A 118 8.49 14.70 -15.36
N ASP A 119 8.66 15.53 -14.33
CA ASP A 119 9.35 16.83 -14.48
C ASP A 119 10.40 17.12 -13.39
N LYS A 120 11.29 16.15 -13.18
CA LYS A 120 12.51 16.35 -12.38
C LYS A 120 13.73 15.78 -13.11
N THR A 121 13.97 16.25 -14.33
CA THR A 121 15.34 16.23 -14.87
C THR A 121 16.14 17.32 -14.18
N PRO A 122 17.25 17.01 -13.48
CA PRO A 122 18.15 18.03 -12.99
C PRO A 122 18.91 18.59 -14.19
N THR A 123 18.38 19.64 -14.81
CA THR A 123 19.16 20.45 -15.75
C THR A 123 19.93 21.47 -14.92
N ASP A 124 21.06 21.04 -14.39
CA ASP A 124 22.07 21.93 -13.83
C ASP A 124 23.23 22.01 -14.84
N ALA A 125 23.38 23.18 -15.46
CA ALA A 125 24.65 23.74 -15.94
C ALA A 125 24.39 25.09 -16.64
N GLU A 126 24.31 26.16 -15.85
CA GLU A 126 24.76 27.48 -16.33
C GLU A 126 26.19 27.34 -16.87
N THR A 127 26.38 27.57 -18.17
CA THR A 127 27.72 27.81 -18.73
C THR A 127 27.96 29.31 -18.76
N PRO A 128 29.00 29.84 -18.08
CA PRO A 128 29.38 31.23 -18.21
C PRO A 128 30.24 31.41 -19.47
N LYS A 129 29.96 32.47 -20.23
CA LYS A 129 30.96 33.10 -21.11
C LYS A 129 30.78 34.61 -21.09
#